data_AF-C9SAF7-F1
#
_entry.id   AF-C9SAF7-F1
#
_cell.length_a   1.000
_cell.length_b   1.000
_cell.length_c   1.000
_cell.angle_alpha   90.00
_cell.angle_beta   90.00
_cell.angle_gamma   90.00
#
_symmetry.space_group_name_H-M   'P 1'
#
loop_
_entity.id
_entity.type
_entity.pdbx_description
1 polymer ?
#
loop_
_entity_poly.entity_id
_entity_poly.type
_entity_poly.pdbx_seq_one_letter_code
_entity_poly.pdbx_strand_id
1 'polypeptide(L)'
;MVDWQSAEAQSPDRFVKMADALHKAGRDIKYFLCQWGIGENVPDWAAPLGNTWRMSNDIFNAWRAIWRITNQVVPHAKHTGPGAFADMDMLIIGLGALSYEEERFHFGFWSLMKSPLFIGGVMDRAEIPAESLKIMSNEEAIAINQDPLAKAAELVIRYTEEEWDIWAGELSGGRKALGVANWKNQTQTVNVDLGLIGVASAKTRDVWAHADGAITGTQEVKLAPHELRLLVLSDIVETAAPKEADYYSIANATLAGGARLVDCQADECAPVQKKAGNIGGDASVTFRGVSAPSDGALRVGVDFINYDYHHTIGDWESNSRNLTVSVNQAGGKRWAFPLAGGDWFETGRLLIELDGFVAGDENEVVFTAPTQGRFAPDLVGFATYA
;
A
#
# COMPACT_ATOMS: atom_id res chain seq x y z
N MET A 1 -26.00 -7.72 -15.44
CA MET A 1 -25.06 -7.07 -14.52
C MET A 1 -25.50 -5.63 -14.40
N VAL A 2 -25.69 -5.15 -13.17
CA VAL A 2 -25.89 -3.72 -12.92
C VAL A 2 -24.55 -3.02 -13.02
N ASP A 3 -24.54 -1.77 -13.47
CA ASP A 3 -23.34 -0.94 -13.56
C ASP A 3 -22.75 -0.71 -12.16
N TRP A 4 -21.42 -0.66 -12.03
CA TRP A 4 -20.72 -0.40 -10.77
C TRP A 4 -21.10 0.96 -10.16
N GLN A 5 -21.54 1.91 -10.98
CA GLN A 5 -22.05 3.21 -10.52
C GLN A 5 -23.48 3.16 -9.96
N SER A 6 -24.19 2.03 -10.13
CA SER A 6 -25.57 1.93 -9.66
C SER A 6 -25.62 1.83 -8.13
N ALA A 7 -26.65 2.44 -7.53
CA ALA A 7 -26.90 2.33 -6.09
C ALA A 7 -27.08 0.86 -5.66
N GLU A 8 -27.64 0.02 -6.53
CA GLU A 8 -27.73 -1.42 -6.28
C GLU A 8 -26.36 -2.10 -6.23
N ALA A 9 -25.41 -1.70 -7.09
CA ALA A 9 -24.05 -2.25 -7.08
C ALA A 9 -23.29 -1.90 -5.80
N GLN A 10 -23.50 -0.69 -5.27
CA GLN A 10 -22.80 -0.15 -4.10
C GLN A 10 -23.45 -0.56 -2.76
N SER A 11 -24.74 -0.91 -2.76
CA SER A 11 -25.46 -1.23 -1.52
C SER A 11 -24.94 -2.52 -0.84
N PRO A 12 -24.75 -2.51 0.50
CA PRO A 12 -24.38 -3.68 1.28
C PRO A 12 -25.55 -4.67 1.46
N ASP A 13 -26.80 -4.28 1.19
CA ASP A 13 -28.02 -5.02 1.58
C ASP A 13 -28.04 -6.46 1.08
N ARG A 14 -27.54 -6.69 -0.15
CA ARG A 14 -27.47 -8.04 -0.72
C ARG A 14 -26.51 -8.96 0.04
N PHE A 15 -25.41 -8.40 0.55
CA PHE A 15 -24.41 -9.14 1.33
C PHE A 15 -24.92 -9.39 2.75
N VAL A 16 -25.57 -8.39 3.37
CA VAL A 16 -26.24 -8.55 4.67
C VAL A 16 -27.28 -9.67 4.61
N LYS A 17 -28.16 -9.65 3.60
CA LYS A 17 -29.19 -10.67 3.41
C LYS A 17 -28.62 -12.07 3.23
N MET A 18 -27.49 -12.20 2.53
CA MET A 18 -26.80 -13.48 2.37
C MET A 18 -26.17 -13.94 3.68
N ALA A 19 -25.46 -13.07 4.39
CA ALA A 19 -24.87 -13.38 5.70
C ALA A 19 -25.93 -13.92 6.68
N ASP A 20 -27.08 -13.25 6.77
CA ASP A 20 -28.22 -13.71 7.57
C ASP A 20 -28.73 -15.10 7.18
N ALA A 21 -28.80 -15.39 5.87
CA ALA A 21 -29.24 -16.68 5.37
C ALA A 21 -28.22 -17.79 5.70
N LEU A 22 -26.92 -17.50 5.56
CA LEU A 22 -25.84 -18.43 5.91
C LEU A 22 -25.82 -18.74 7.41
N HIS A 23 -26.00 -17.73 8.26
CA HIS A 23 -26.12 -17.92 9.72
C HIS A 23 -27.33 -18.81 10.08
N LYS A 24 -28.49 -18.61 9.43
CA LYS A 24 -29.70 -19.41 9.67
C LYS A 24 -29.59 -20.85 9.20
N ALA A 25 -28.67 -21.18 8.30
CA ALA A 25 -28.48 -22.53 7.79
C ALA A 25 -27.96 -23.52 8.86
N GLY A 26 -27.46 -23.03 10.01
CA GLY A 26 -27.03 -23.87 11.14
C GLY A 26 -25.78 -24.71 10.85
N ARG A 27 -24.94 -24.26 9.89
CA ARG A 27 -23.65 -24.88 9.53
C ARG A 27 -22.56 -23.81 9.56
N ASP A 28 -21.35 -24.18 9.96
CA ASP A 28 -20.18 -23.31 9.80
C ASP A 28 -19.88 -23.18 8.30
N ILE A 29 -20.20 -22.03 7.72
CA ILE A 29 -19.98 -21.69 6.32
C ILE A 29 -19.14 -20.43 6.31
N LYS A 30 -17.97 -20.49 5.66
CA LYS A 30 -17.15 -19.30 5.44
C LYS A 30 -17.77 -18.45 4.33
N TYR A 31 -17.93 -17.17 4.59
CA TYR A 31 -18.52 -16.25 3.62
C TYR A 31 -17.46 -15.34 3.02
N PHE A 32 -17.18 -15.53 1.74
CA PHE A 32 -16.24 -14.71 0.98
C PHE A 32 -17.04 -13.74 0.12
N LEU A 33 -17.06 -12.47 0.52
CA LEU A 33 -17.84 -11.43 -0.14
C LEU A 33 -17.13 -11.01 -1.42
N CYS A 34 -17.88 -10.94 -2.53
CA CYS A 34 -17.36 -10.50 -3.82
C CYS A 34 -18.17 -9.32 -4.37
N GLN A 35 -17.60 -8.12 -4.23
CA GLN A 35 -18.16 -6.82 -4.59
C GLN A 35 -17.15 -5.94 -5.34
N TRP A 36 -15.98 -6.48 -5.68
CA TRP A 36 -14.97 -5.84 -6.52
C TRP A 36 -14.43 -4.49 -6.01
N GLY A 37 -14.50 -4.24 -4.69
CA GLY A 37 -14.21 -2.94 -4.10
C GLY A 37 -15.20 -1.84 -4.44
N ILE A 38 -16.37 -2.16 -5.02
CA ILE A 38 -17.38 -1.18 -5.40
C ILE A 38 -18.12 -0.65 -4.17
N GLY A 39 -18.26 0.68 -4.13
CA GLY A 39 -18.95 1.41 -3.07
C GLY A 39 -17.97 1.93 -2.02
N GLU A 40 -18.47 2.82 -1.18
CA GLU A 40 -17.69 3.48 -0.15
C GLU A 40 -17.60 2.63 1.12
N ASN A 41 -16.51 2.82 1.87
CA ASN A 41 -16.31 2.26 3.20
C ASN A 41 -16.55 0.74 3.26
N VAL A 42 -16.14 0.07 2.18
CA VAL A 42 -16.35 -1.37 1.96
C VAL A 42 -15.94 -2.23 3.16
N PRO A 43 -14.75 -2.04 3.76
CA PRO A 43 -14.33 -2.87 4.88
C PRO A 43 -15.22 -2.71 6.11
N ASP A 44 -15.78 -1.53 6.35
CA ASP A 44 -16.53 -1.22 7.58
C ASP A 44 -17.80 -2.07 7.69
N TRP A 45 -18.48 -2.29 6.56
CA TRP A 45 -19.64 -3.17 6.51
C TRP A 45 -19.31 -4.59 6.09
N ALA A 46 -18.27 -4.84 5.29
CA ALA A 46 -17.97 -6.18 4.77
C ALA A 46 -17.23 -7.07 5.79
N ALA A 47 -16.26 -6.52 6.52
CA ALA A 47 -15.48 -7.24 7.53
C ALA A 47 -16.32 -7.88 8.64
N PRO A 48 -17.37 -7.24 9.20
CA PRO A 48 -18.22 -7.89 10.20
C PRO A 48 -19.22 -8.91 9.60
N LEU A 49 -19.45 -8.90 8.28
CA LEU A 49 -20.46 -9.76 7.63
C LEU A 49 -19.88 -11.09 7.12
N GLY A 50 -18.61 -11.15 6.77
CA GLY A 50 -17.99 -12.37 6.29
C GLY A 50 -16.51 -12.48 6.64
N ASN A 51 -15.90 -13.54 6.12
CA ASN A 51 -14.52 -13.87 6.44
C ASN A 51 -13.52 -13.17 5.53
N THR A 52 -13.95 -12.83 4.32
CA THR A 52 -13.15 -12.07 3.37
C THR A 52 -14.04 -11.12 2.59
N TRP A 53 -13.44 -10.08 2.02
CA TRP A 53 -14.13 -9.16 1.13
C TRP A 53 -13.24 -8.81 -0.06
N ARG A 54 -13.73 -9.00 -1.29
CA ARG A 54 -13.01 -8.66 -2.51
C ARG A 54 -12.80 -7.17 -2.55
N MET A 55 -11.57 -6.78 -2.30
CA MET A 55 -11.19 -5.39 -2.19
C MET A 55 -10.95 -4.76 -3.55
N SER A 56 -10.71 -5.54 -4.62
CA SER A 56 -10.45 -5.07 -5.99
C SER A 56 -11.32 -5.72 -7.05
N ASN A 57 -11.39 -5.07 -8.22
CA ASN A 57 -11.78 -5.72 -9.46
C ASN A 57 -10.84 -6.87 -9.81
N ASP A 58 -11.26 -7.68 -10.78
CA ASP A 58 -10.62 -8.96 -11.09
C ASP A 58 -9.14 -8.80 -11.42
N ILE A 59 -8.33 -9.69 -10.84
CA ILE A 59 -6.96 -9.91 -11.29
C ILE A 59 -6.98 -10.51 -12.71
N PHE A 60 -5.97 -10.18 -13.51
CA PHE A 60 -5.81 -10.72 -14.86
C PHE A 60 -4.34 -11.11 -15.09
N ASN A 61 -4.11 -11.93 -16.11
CA ASN A 61 -2.83 -12.56 -16.43
C ASN A 61 -1.76 -11.57 -16.93
N ALA A 62 -1.33 -10.63 -16.08
CA ALA A 62 -0.21 -9.73 -16.36
C ALA A 62 0.39 -9.13 -15.08
N TRP A 63 1.70 -8.88 -15.10
CA TRP A 63 2.43 -8.22 -14.00
C TRP A 63 1.80 -6.90 -13.53
N ARG A 64 1.28 -6.10 -14.46
CA ARG A 64 0.62 -4.83 -14.13
C ARG A 64 -0.61 -4.97 -13.21
N ALA A 65 -1.25 -6.14 -13.18
CA ALA A 65 -2.34 -6.41 -12.24
C ALA A 65 -1.82 -6.48 -10.79
N ILE A 66 -0.60 -7.00 -10.58
CA ILE A 66 0.05 -7.09 -9.27
C ILE A 66 0.28 -5.68 -8.71
N TRP A 67 0.95 -4.81 -9.48
CA TRP A 67 1.17 -3.40 -9.10
C TRP A 67 -0.15 -2.67 -8.79
N ARG A 68 -1.19 -2.89 -9.60
CA ARG A 68 -2.50 -2.28 -9.38
C ARG A 68 -3.12 -2.71 -8.04
N ILE A 69 -3.09 -4.00 -7.73
CA ILE A 69 -3.70 -4.57 -6.51
C ILE A 69 -2.88 -4.19 -5.26
N THR A 70 -1.55 -4.09 -5.35
CA THR A 70 -0.71 -3.63 -4.23
C THR A 70 -0.99 -2.17 -3.85
N ASN A 71 -1.40 -1.33 -4.80
CA ASN A 71 -1.87 0.03 -4.51
C ASN A 71 -3.30 0.05 -3.94
N GLN A 72 -4.16 -0.90 -4.33
CA GLN A 72 -5.52 -1.00 -3.80
C GLN A 72 -5.54 -1.49 -2.35
N VAL A 73 -4.59 -2.34 -1.92
CA VAL A 73 -4.64 -3.00 -0.61
C VAL A 73 -4.22 -2.12 0.56
N VAL A 74 -3.49 -1.03 0.29
CA VAL A 74 -2.98 -0.10 1.31
C VAL A 74 -4.02 0.28 2.37
N PRO A 75 -5.21 0.82 2.01
CA PRO A 75 -6.21 1.20 3.01
C PRO A 75 -6.86 0.02 3.73
N HIS A 76 -6.77 -1.19 3.19
CA HIS A 76 -7.41 -2.36 3.76
C HIS A 76 -6.59 -3.02 4.87
N ALA A 77 -5.28 -2.74 4.96
CA ALA A 77 -4.38 -3.35 5.94
C ALA A 77 -4.89 -3.19 7.38
N LYS A 78 -5.40 -2.01 7.74
CA LYS A 78 -5.95 -1.70 9.07
C LYS A 78 -7.25 -2.43 9.42
N HIS A 79 -7.96 -2.97 8.42
CA HIS A 79 -9.20 -3.73 8.62
C HIS A 79 -8.97 -5.24 8.64
N THR A 80 -7.77 -5.69 8.24
CA THR A 80 -7.41 -7.11 8.28
C THR A 80 -7.13 -7.55 9.71
N GLY A 81 -7.76 -8.65 10.12
CA GLY A 81 -7.62 -9.21 11.45
C GLY A 81 -8.18 -10.63 11.57
N PRO A 82 -8.15 -11.23 12.77
CA PRO A 82 -8.62 -12.61 12.96
C PRO A 82 -10.05 -12.80 12.48
N GLY A 83 -10.20 -13.59 11.41
CA GLY A 83 -11.51 -13.93 10.83
C GLY A 83 -12.06 -12.94 9.81
N ALA A 84 -11.31 -11.88 9.46
CA ALA A 84 -11.71 -10.86 8.50
C ALA A 84 -10.49 -10.42 7.65
N PHE A 85 -10.46 -10.78 6.37
CA PHE A 85 -9.30 -10.56 5.50
C PHE A 85 -9.66 -9.85 4.19
N ALA A 86 -8.87 -8.86 3.81
CA ALA A 86 -8.96 -8.26 2.48
C ALA A 86 -8.62 -9.32 1.41
N ASP A 87 -9.53 -9.55 0.46
CA ASP A 87 -9.35 -10.52 -0.62
C ASP A 87 -8.83 -9.83 -1.87
N MET A 88 -7.53 -10.03 -2.12
CA MET A 88 -6.78 -9.50 -3.26
C MET A 88 -7.00 -10.31 -4.55
N ASP A 89 -8.00 -11.19 -4.59
CA ASP A 89 -8.36 -12.08 -5.69
C ASP A 89 -7.38 -13.27 -5.89
N MET A 90 -7.77 -14.17 -6.79
CA MET A 90 -7.11 -15.46 -7.00
C MET A 90 -5.65 -15.36 -7.49
N LEU A 91 -4.85 -16.36 -7.15
CA LEU A 91 -3.48 -16.49 -7.59
C LEU A 91 -3.42 -16.88 -9.09
N ILE A 92 -2.60 -16.17 -9.86
CA ILE A 92 -2.36 -16.43 -11.30
C ILE A 92 -1.04 -17.20 -11.54
N ILE A 93 -0.53 -17.84 -10.49
CA ILE A 93 0.72 -18.60 -10.49
C ILE A 93 0.55 -19.89 -11.30
N GLY A 94 1.52 -20.21 -12.16
CA GLY A 94 1.51 -21.37 -13.04
C GLY A 94 0.68 -21.19 -14.31
N LEU A 95 0.12 -20.00 -14.57
CA LEU A 95 -0.64 -19.70 -15.78
C LEU A 95 0.24 -19.26 -16.97
N GLY A 96 1.56 -19.20 -16.80
CA GLY A 96 2.50 -18.73 -17.82
C GLY A 96 2.42 -17.24 -18.12
N ALA A 97 1.78 -16.46 -17.25
CA ALA A 97 1.56 -15.03 -17.39
C ALA A 97 2.65 -14.15 -16.73
N LEU A 98 3.39 -14.74 -15.79
CA LEU A 98 4.38 -14.10 -14.95
C LEU A 98 5.73 -14.83 -15.08
N SER A 99 6.83 -14.11 -14.90
CA SER A 99 8.14 -14.71 -14.71
C SER A 99 8.24 -15.42 -13.35
N TYR A 100 9.25 -16.26 -13.15
CA TYR A 100 9.46 -16.95 -11.87
C TYR A 100 9.60 -15.96 -10.68
N GLU A 101 10.33 -14.85 -10.86
CA GLU A 101 10.45 -13.84 -9.80
C GLU A 101 9.14 -13.08 -9.56
N GLU A 102 8.36 -12.82 -10.61
CA GLU A 102 7.03 -12.22 -10.47
C GLU A 102 6.03 -13.15 -9.78
N GLU A 103 6.10 -14.47 -10.01
CA GLU A 103 5.29 -15.46 -9.27
C GLU A 103 5.68 -15.51 -7.80
N ARG A 104 6.98 -15.44 -7.47
CA ARG A 104 7.47 -15.31 -6.09
C ARG A 104 6.96 -14.01 -5.46
N PHE A 105 7.08 -12.90 -6.17
CA PHE A 105 6.53 -11.62 -5.71
C PHE A 105 5.04 -11.75 -5.40
N HIS A 106 4.25 -12.27 -6.35
CA HIS A 106 2.81 -12.46 -6.22
C HIS A 106 2.46 -13.26 -4.96
N PHE A 107 3.02 -14.46 -4.82
CA PHE A 107 2.73 -15.33 -3.68
C PHE A 107 3.19 -14.72 -2.35
N GLY A 108 4.40 -14.15 -2.32
CA GLY A 108 4.97 -13.53 -1.14
C GLY A 108 4.19 -12.30 -0.68
N PHE A 109 3.74 -11.47 -1.62
CA PHE A 109 2.98 -10.27 -1.31
C PHE A 109 1.57 -10.59 -0.82
N TRP A 110 0.86 -11.56 -1.43
CA TRP A 110 -0.44 -12.04 -0.91
C TRP A 110 -0.28 -12.64 0.49
N SER A 111 0.82 -13.36 0.72
CA SER A 111 1.15 -13.90 2.04
C SER A 111 1.41 -12.79 3.07
N LEU A 112 2.14 -11.75 2.67
CA LEU A 112 2.46 -10.59 3.51
C LEU A 112 1.20 -9.80 3.91
N MET A 113 0.22 -9.69 3.02
CA MET A 113 -1.05 -8.99 3.23
C MET A 113 -2.15 -9.84 3.89
N LYS A 114 -1.87 -11.13 4.18
CA LYS A 114 -2.84 -12.11 4.72
C LYS A 114 -4.06 -12.35 3.80
N SER A 115 -3.93 -12.04 2.52
CA SER A 115 -4.99 -12.33 1.55
C SER A 115 -5.20 -13.83 1.44
N PRO A 116 -6.42 -14.32 1.14
CA PRO A 116 -6.63 -15.71 0.81
C PRO A 116 -5.70 -16.18 -0.32
N LEU A 117 -5.11 -17.36 -0.15
CA LEU A 117 -4.24 -17.99 -1.14
C LEU A 117 -5.07 -18.93 -2.04
N PHE A 118 -6.08 -18.40 -2.73
CA PHE A 118 -6.90 -19.20 -3.66
C PHE A 118 -6.15 -19.44 -4.96
N ILE A 119 -5.90 -20.70 -5.29
CA ILE A 119 -5.22 -21.06 -6.52
C ILE A 119 -6.18 -20.90 -7.71
N GLY A 120 -5.87 -19.97 -8.62
CA GLY A 120 -6.57 -19.80 -9.90
C GLY A 120 -5.94 -20.59 -11.06
N GLY A 121 -4.84 -21.30 -10.80
CA GLY A 121 -4.10 -22.13 -11.74
C GLY A 121 -4.62 -23.56 -11.89
N VAL A 122 -3.98 -24.31 -12.79
CA VAL A 122 -4.27 -25.74 -13.01
C VAL A 122 -3.85 -26.55 -11.79
N MET A 123 -4.77 -27.35 -11.25
CA MET A 123 -4.57 -28.22 -10.08
C MET A 123 -4.36 -29.69 -10.46
N ASP A 124 -3.60 -29.93 -11.53
CA ASP A 124 -3.10 -31.25 -11.94
C ASP A 124 -1.58 -31.26 -11.83
N ARG A 125 -1.02 -32.25 -11.10
CA ARG A 125 0.43 -32.39 -10.91
C ARG A 125 1.20 -32.64 -12.21
N ALA A 126 0.54 -33.20 -13.23
CA ALA A 126 1.16 -33.42 -14.53
C ALA A 126 1.21 -32.15 -15.40
N GLU A 127 0.36 -31.17 -15.11
CA GLU A 127 0.21 -29.95 -15.91
C GLU A 127 0.78 -28.71 -15.22
N ILE A 128 0.78 -28.66 -13.89
CA ILE A 128 1.31 -27.53 -13.13
C ILE A 128 2.83 -27.45 -13.27
N PRO A 129 3.42 -26.28 -13.63
CA PRO A 129 4.86 -26.13 -13.65
C PRO A 129 5.46 -26.41 -12.26
N ALA A 130 6.53 -27.21 -12.21
CA ALA A 130 7.14 -27.63 -10.95
C ALA A 130 7.65 -26.46 -10.10
N GLU A 131 8.23 -25.44 -10.73
CA GLU A 131 8.69 -24.23 -10.05
C GLU A 131 7.53 -23.41 -9.46
N SER A 132 6.41 -23.29 -10.20
CA SER A 132 5.20 -22.61 -9.72
C SER A 132 4.56 -23.35 -8.54
N LEU A 133 4.53 -24.69 -8.59
CA LEU A 133 4.08 -25.51 -7.46
C LEU A 133 4.98 -25.31 -6.24
N LYS A 134 6.30 -25.26 -6.43
CA LYS A 134 7.27 -25.02 -5.35
C LYS A 134 7.06 -23.65 -4.69
N ILE A 135 6.73 -22.62 -5.48
CA ILE A 135 6.35 -21.31 -4.95
C ILE A 135 5.09 -21.43 -4.08
N MET A 136 4.02 -22.01 -4.62
CA MET A 136 2.73 -22.12 -3.90
C MET A 136 2.78 -23.04 -2.67
N SER A 137 3.76 -23.94 -2.62
CA SER A 137 3.98 -24.83 -1.48
C SER A 137 5.08 -24.35 -0.53
N ASN A 138 5.54 -23.10 -0.63
CA ASN A 138 6.56 -22.57 0.27
C ASN A 138 5.95 -22.40 1.68
N GLU A 139 6.32 -23.29 2.60
CA GLU A 139 5.79 -23.34 3.96
C GLU A 139 6.12 -22.07 4.76
N GLU A 140 7.23 -21.39 4.49
CA GLU A 140 7.62 -20.17 5.21
C GLU A 140 6.78 -18.96 4.76
N ALA A 141 6.47 -18.85 3.47
CA ALA A 141 5.52 -17.85 2.97
C ALA A 141 4.10 -18.12 3.48
N ILE A 142 3.65 -19.39 3.47
CA ILE A 142 2.36 -19.79 4.05
C ILE A 142 2.31 -19.49 5.56
N ALA A 143 3.40 -19.71 6.30
CA ALA A 143 3.46 -19.40 7.73
C ALA A 143 3.34 -17.90 8.01
N ILE A 144 3.84 -17.03 7.12
CA ILE A 144 3.56 -15.59 7.19
C ILE A 144 2.07 -15.36 6.97
N ASN A 145 1.47 -15.92 5.91
CA ASN A 145 0.04 -15.75 5.60
C ASN A 145 -0.87 -16.21 6.74
N GLN A 146 -0.54 -17.34 7.36
CA GLN A 146 -1.33 -18.01 8.40
C GLN A 146 -0.92 -17.61 9.82
N ASP A 147 -0.10 -16.57 9.98
CA ASP A 147 0.33 -16.11 11.30
C ASP A 147 -0.88 -15.70 12.16
N PRO A 148 -1.00 -16.20 13.41
CA PRO A 148 -2.21 -16.01 14.22
C PRO A 148 -2.45 -14.57 14.67
N LEU A 149 -1.46 -13.67 14.54
CA LEU A 149 -1.68 -12.25 14.78
C LEU A 149 -2.59 -11.62 13.71
N ALA A 150 -2.67 -12.24 12.52
CA ALA A 150 -3.53 -11.85 11.41
C ALA A 150 -3.42 -10.35 11.03
N LYS A 151 -2.26 -9.73 11.26
CA LYS A 151 -1.98 -8.35 10.87
C LYS A 151 -1.36 -8.31 9.48
N ALA A 152 -2.00 -7.61 8.55
CA ALA A 152 -1.39 -7.30 7.26
C ALA A 152 -0.16 -6.41 7.43
N ALA A 153 0.77 -6.47 6.48
CA ALA A 153 1.83 -5.47 6.40
C ALA A 153 1.29 -4.12 5.93
N GLU A 154 2.04 -3.08 6.22
CA GLU A 154 1.80 -1.72 5.77
C GLU A 154 2.90 -1.27 4.81
N LEU A 155 2.57 -0.38 3.88
CA LEU A 155 3.55 0.31 3.05
C LEU A 155 4.28 1.33 3.94
N VAL A 156 5.54 1.05 4.26
CA VAL A 156 6.35 1.85 5.19
C VAL A 156 6.87 3.09 4.48
N ILE A 157 7.46 2.91 3.30
CA ILE A 157 8.00 3.99 2.47
C ILE A 157 8.01 3.53 1.02
N ARG A 158 7.81 4.49 0.12
CA ARG A 158 7.84 4.28 -1.34
C ARG A 158 8.91 5.15 -1.95
N TYR A 159 9.57 4.65 -2.99
CA TYR A 159 10.50 5.39 -3.86
C TYR A 159 10.01 5.27 -5.31
N THR A 160 9.16 6.21 -5.73
CA THR A 160 8.38 6.08 -6.97
C THR A 160 9.20 6.13 -8.25
N GLU A 161 10.19 7.02 -8.33
CA GLU A 161 11.04 7.15 -9.52
C GLU A 161 12.15 6.10 -9.53
N GLU A 162 12.60 5.67 -8.34
CA GLU A 162 13.54 4.57 -8.19
C GLU A 162 12.88 3.20 -8.31
N GLU A 163 11.54 3.14 -8.26
CA GLU A 163 10.71 1.96 -8.46
C GLU A 163 11.01 0.85 -7.43
N TRP A 164 10.99 1.19 -6.14
CA TRP A 164 11.05 0.22 -5.06
C TRP A 164 10.30 0.68 -3.80
N ASP A 165 9.83 -0.27 -3.00
CA ASP A 165 9.05 -0.01 -1.78
C ASP A 165 9.57 -0.86 -0.60
N ILE A 166 9.33 -0.39 0.63
CA ILE A 166 9.46 -1.19 1.86
C ILE A 166 8.08 -1.43 2.44
N TRP A 167 7.78 -2.70 2.71
CA TRP A 167 6.59 -3.15 3.41
C TRP A 167 6.99 -3.86 4.69
N ALA A 168 6.26 -3.64 5.78
CA ALA A 168 6.51 -4.37 7.02
C ALA A 168 5.23 -4.62 7.81
N GLY A 169 5.18 -5.75 8.49
CA GLY A 169 4.04 -6.14 9.31
C GLY A 169 4.48 -6.94 10.52
N GLU A 170 3.77 -6.80 11.62
CA GLU A 170 4.01 -7.59 12.82
C GLU A 170 3.57 -9.04 12.61
N LEU A 171 4.32 -9.96 13.21
CA LEU A 171 3.97 -11.37 13.32
C LEU A 171 3.92 -11.77 14.79
N SER A 172 3.23 -12.87 15.08
CA SER A 172 3.17 -13.47 16.40
C SER A 172 4.56 -13.75 16.98
N GLY A 173 4.67 -13.62 18.31
CA GLY A 173 5.92 -13.87 19.04
C GLY A 173 6.95 -12.74 18.94
N GLY A 174 6.53 -11.49 18.71
CA GLY A 174 7.44 -10.34 18.63
C GLY A 174 8.32 -10.34 17.36
N ARG A 175 7.90 -11.08 16.33
CA ARG A 175 8.57 -11.12 15.03
C ARG A 175 8.00 -10.05 14.10
N LYS A 176 8.71 -9.76 13.02
CA LYS A 176 8.19 -8.91 11.92
C LYS A 176 8.44 -9.57 10.57
N ALA A 177 7.54 -9.38 9.61
CA ALA A 177 7.82 -9.63 8.21
C ALA A 177 8.32 -8.32 7.57
N LEU A 178 9.37 -8.40 6.76
CA LEU A 178 9.93 -7.31 5.97
C LEU A 178 9.92 -7.71 4.50
N GLY A 179 9.20 -6.95 3.67
CA GLY A 179 9.19 -7.06 2.22
C GLY A 179 9.92 -5.87 1.59
N VAL A 180 10.95 -6.13 0.80
CA VAL A 180 11.62 -5.11 -0.02
C VAL A 180 11.32 -5.41 -1.48
N ALA A 181 10.50 -4.56 -2.10
CA ALA A 181 9.95 -4.77 -3.43
C ALA A 181 10.76 -4.01 -4.48
N ASN A 182 11.29 -4.71 -5.48
CA ASN A 182 11.85 -4.10 -6.70
C ASN A 182 10.79 -4.10 -7.80
N TRP A 183 10.32 -2.94 -8.24
CA TRP A 183 9.36 -2.82 -9.34
C TRP A 183 10.01 -2.68 -10.72
N LYS A 184 11.34 -2.54 -10.79
CA LYS A 184 12.08 -2.44 -12.05
C LYS A 184 12.15 -3.78 -12.78
N ASN A 185 12.17 -3.67 -14.10
CA ASN A 185 12.60 -4.72 -15.02
C ASN A 185 14.14 -4.98 -14.98
N GLN A 186 14.85 -4.43 -13.99
CA GLN A 186 16.30 -4.49 -13.87
C GLN A 186 16.72 -4.79 -12.43
N THR A 187 17.88 -5.41 -12.29
CA THR A 187 18.54 -5.56 -10.99
C THR A 187 18.85 -4.17 -10.43
N GLN A 188 18.53 -3.94 -9.16
CA GLN A 188 18.91 -2.72 -8.47
C GLN A 188 19.46 -3.01 -7.07
N THR A 189 20.31 -2.10 -6.59
CA THR A 189 20.83 -2.10 -5.23
C THR A 189 20.18 -0.94 -4.49
N VAL A 190 19.56 -1.22 -3.35
CA VAL A 190 18.81 -0.23 -2.54
C VAL A 190 19.33 -0.20 -1.11
N ASN A 191 19.15 0.93 -0.44
CA ASN A 191 19.54 1.11 0.97
C ASN A 191 18.30 1.00 1.86
N VAL A 192 18.21 -0.08 2.63
CA VAL A 192 17.08 -0.35 3.54
C VAL A 192 17.43 0.11 4.94
N ASP A 193 16.83 1.21 5.39
CA ASP A 193 16.95 1.67 6.78
C ASP A 193 15.95 0.94 7.69
N LEU A 194 16.46 0.06 8.55
CA LEU A 194 15.64 -0.70 9.51
C LEU A 194 15.04 0.19 10.61
N GLY A 195 15.58 1.38 10.84
CA GLY A 195 15.01 2.35 11.75
C GLY A 195 13.58 2.74 11.39
N LEU A 196 13.23 2.72 10.09
CA LEU A 196 11.87 3.00 9.59
C LEU A 196 10.82 2.04 10.16
N ILE A 197 11.22 0.83 10.52
CA ILE A 197 10.35 -0.20 11.08
C ILE A 197 10.63 -0.43 12.58
N GLY A 198 11.34 0.49 13.22
CA GLY A 198 11.70 0.43 14.64
C GLY A 198 12.70 -0.67 14.99
N VAL A 199 13.55 -1.09 14.05
CA VAL A 199 14.52 -2.18 14.24
C VAL A 199 15.94 -1.63 14.17
N ALA A 200 16.71 -1.78 15.24
CA ALA A 200 18.14 -1.51 15.26
C ALA A 200 18.92 -2.67 14.62
N SER A 201 18.59 -3.90 15.01
CA SER A 201 19.15 -5.14 14.46
C SER A 201 18.21 -6.32 14.72
N ALA A 202 18.36 -7.38 13.94
CA ALA A 202 17.56 -8.60 14.09
C ALA A 202 18.29 -9.80 13.47
N LYS A 203 17.90 -11.01 13.91
CA LYS A 203 18.12 -12.21 13.10
C LYS A 203 17.12 -12.22 11.95
N THR A 204 17.54 -12.79 10.82
CA THR A 204 16.71 -12.90 9.63
C THR A 204 16.53 -14.34 9.21
N ARG A 205 15.37 -14.61 8.61
CA ARG A 205 15.10 -15.79 7.80
C ARG A 205 14.65 -15.32 6.42
N ASP A 206 15.45 -15.57 5.39
CA ASP A 206 15.07 -15.33 3.99
C ASP A 206 14.13 -16.44 3.52
N VAL A 207 12.88 -16.07 3.28
CA VAL A 207 11.76 -16.98 3.00
C VAL A 207 11.96 -17.77 1.71
N TRP A 208 12.68 -17.20 0.76
CA TRP A 208 12.90 -17.83 -0.54
C TRP A 208 14.22 -18.59 -0.60
N ALA A 209 15.26 -18.04 0.02
CA ALA A 209 16.55 -18.71 0.09
C ALA A 209 16.60 -19.82 1.15
N HIS A 210 15.60 -19.88 2.05
CA HIS A 210 15.57 -20.76 3.21
C HIS A 210 16.85 -20.65 4.06
N ALA A 211 17.32 -19.41 4.22
CA ALA A 211 18.61 -19.10 4.80
C ALA A 211 18.47 -18.18 6.01
N ASP A 212 19.21 -18.50 7.07
CA ASP A 212 19.30 -17.66 8.26
C ASP A 212 20.39 -16.59 8.07
N GLY A 213 20.21 -15.44 8.70
CA GLY A 213 21.17 -14.35 8.68
C GLY A 213 20.96 -13.37 9.83
N ALA A 214 21.55 -12.19 9.68
CA ALA A 214 21.36 -11.07 10.59
C ALA A 214 21.49 -9.75 9.82
N ILE A 215 20.80 -8.71 10.30
CA ILE A 215 20.79 -7.37 9.70
C ILE A 215 20.89 -6.30 10.80
N THR A 216 21.44 -5.13 10.48
CA THR A 216 21.62 -4.03 11.44
C THR A 216 21.61 -2.65 10.76
N GLY A 217 21.00 -1.65 11.38
CA GLY A 217 20.97 -0.28 10.86
C GLY A 217 20.51 -0.20 9.40
N THR A 218 21.25 0.52 8.57
CA THR A 218 21.01 0.57 7.12
C THR A 218 21.72 -0.58 6.41
N GLN A 219 21.00 -1.28 5.53
CA GLN A 219 21.52 -2.42 4.78
C GLN A 219 21.47 -2.15 3.28
N GLU A 220 22.59 -2.41 2.59
CA GLU A 220 22.61 -2.46 1.14
C GLU A 220 22.04 -3.80 0.67
N VAL A 221 20.94 -3.77 -0.10
CA VAL A 221 20.25 -4.96 -0.59
C VAL A 221 20.23 -4.95 -2.11
N LYS A 222 20.81 -5.99 -2.71
CA LYS A 222 20.75 -6.22 -4.16
C LYS A 222 19.53 -7.08 -4.50
N LEU A 223 18.65 -6.54 -5.33
CA LEU A 223 17.38 -7.14 -5.75
C LEU A 223 17.42 -7.44 -7.25
N ALA A 224 17.03 -8.66 -7.64
CA ALA A 224 16.77 -9.03 -9.03
C ALA A 224 15.54 -8.29 -9.58
N PRO A 225 15.34 -8.21 -10.91
CA PRO A 225 14.14 -7.65 -11.50
C PRO A 225 12.87 -8.27 -10.89
N HIS A 226 11.91 -7.43 -10.49
CA HIS A 226 10.64 -7.87 -9.91
C HIS A 226 10.76 -8.73 -8.64
N GLU A 227 11.91 -8.70 -7.96
CA GLU A 227 12.09 -9.43 -6.71
C GLU A 227 11.33 -8.77 -5.55
N LEU A 228 10.61 -9.58 -4.78
CA LEU A 228 10.23 -9.28 -3.41
C LEU A 228 11.17 -10.02 -2.47
N ARG A 229 12.17 -9.32 -1.91
CA ARG A 229 12.96 -9.88 -0.82
C ARG A 229 12.06 -9.95 0.41
N LEU A 230 11.73 -11.17 0.83
CA LEU A 230 10.84 -11.41 1.96
C LEU A 230 11.63 -12.03 3.12
N LEU A 231 11.70 -11.31 4.22
CA LEU A 231 12.44 -11.69 5.42
C LEU A 231 11.50 -11.79 6.62
N VAL A 232 11.68 -12.84 7.43
CA VAL A 232 11.15 -12.86 8.80
C VAL A 232 12.25 -12.40 9.74
N LEU A 233 11.95 -11.39 10.55
CA LEU A 233 12.82 -10.81 11.56
C LEU A 233 12.45 -11.39 12.93
N SER A 234 13.46 -11.84 13.67
CA SER A 234 13.34 -12.36 15.03
C SER A 234 14.50 -11.85 15.90
N ASP A 235 14.40 -12.05 17.22
CA ASP A 235 15.37 -11.52 18.19
C ASP A 235 15.64 -10.02 17.95
N ILE A 236 14.57 -9.26 17.74
CA ILE A 236 14.62 -7.85 17.35
C ILE A 236 15.17 -7.02 18.51
N VAL A 237 16.23 -6.27 18.22
CA VAL A 237 16.66 -5.14 19.04
C VAL A 237 15.96 -3.91 18.49
N GLU A 238 15.10 -3.31 19.29
CA GLU A 238 14.31 -2.15 18.88
C GLU A 238 15.14 -0.86 18.87
N THR A 239 14.79 0.04 17.97
CA THR A 239 15.18 1.46 18.01
C THR A 239 13.94 2.32 17.90
N ALA A 240 14.04 3.58 18.30
CA ALA A 240 12.97 4.54 18.04
C ALA A 240 12.76 4.65 16.51
N ALA A 241 11.54 4.40 16.06
CA ALA A 241 11.13 4.76 14.70
C ALA A 241 11.12 6.29 14.56
N PRO A 242 11.29 6.82 13.32
CA PRO A 242 11.21 8.26 13.08
C PRO A 242 9.96 8.86 13.70
N LYS A 243 10.12 9.99 14.39
CA LYS A 243 9.00 10.68 15.03
C LYS A 243 8.62 11.91 14.22
N GLU A 244 7.31 12.16 14.17
CA GLU A 244 6.79 13.42 13.65
C GLU A 244 7.37 14.59 14.46
N ALA A 245 7.94 15.56 13.77
CA ALA A 245 8.54 16.76 14.34
C ALA A 245 7.55 17.93 14.25
N ASP A 246 7.25 18.38 13.02
CA ASP A 246 6.31 19.46 12.75
C ASP A 246 5.22 19.03 11.77
N TYR A 247 4.03 19.61 11.90
CA TYR A 247 2.89 19.36 11.01
C TYR A 247 2.49 20.62 10.24
N TYR A 248 2.40 20.49 8.92
CA TYR A 248 2.05 21.56 8.00
C TYR A 248 0.65 21.31 7.44
N SER A 249 -0.35 21.91 8.10
CA SER A 249 -1.76 21.81 7.73
C SER A 249 -2.05 22.53 6.41
N ILE A 250 -2.88 21.92 5.55
CA ILE A 250 -3.37 22.57 4.33
C ILE A 250 -4.06 23.92 4.58
N ALA A 251 -4.58 24.14 5.80
CA ALA A 251 -5.17 25.42 6.21
C ALA A 251 -4.20 26.61 6.10
N ASN A 252 -2.89 26.34 6.19
CA ASN A 252 -1.83 27.34 6.16
C ASN A 252 -1.11 27.40 4.80
N ALA A 253 -1.54 26.60 3.82
CA ALA A 253 -0.92 26.57 2.50
C ALA A 253 -1.41 27.72 1.61
N THR A 254 -0.54 28.16 0.70
CA THR A 254 -0.94 29.02 -0.42
C THR A 254 -1.39 28.14 -1.59
N LEU A 255 -2.63 28.31 -2.04
CA LEU A 255 -3.17 27.61 -3.21
C LEU A 255 -3.12 28.52 -4.44
N ALA A 256 -2.75 27.95 -5.60
CA ALA A 256 -2.79 28.64 -6.89
C ALA A 256 -3.42 27.77 -7.99
N GLY A 257 -3.80 28.41 -9.10
CA GLY A 257 -4.45 27.75 -10.24
C GLY A 257 -5.81 27.15 -9.90
N GLY A 258 -6.01 25.89 -10.31
CA GLY A 258 -7.23 25.12 -10.06
C GLY A 258 -7.45 24.63 -8.62
N ALA A 259 -6.42 24.61 -7.75
CA ALA A 259 -6.54 24.05 -6.40
C ALA A 259 -7.58 24.78 -5.54
N ARG A 260 -8.39 24.03 -4.79
CA ARG A 260 -9.44 24.57 -3.91
C ARG A 260 -9.40 23.94 -2.53
N LEU A 261 -9.48 24.78 -1.50
CA LEU A 261 -9.66 24.34 -0.13
C LEU A 261 -11.11 23.88 0.07
N VAL A 262 -11.27 22.74 0.74
CA VAL A 262 -12.56 22.14 1.07
C VAL A 262 -12.57 21.90 2.58
N ASP A 263 -13.62 22.39 3.25
CA ASP A 263 -13.92 22.05 4.64
C ASP A 263 -14.60 20.68 4.70
N CYS A 264 -14.14 19.83 5.61
CA CYS A 264 -14.69 18.49 5.82
C CYS A 264 -15.47 18.42 7.13
N GLN A 265 -16.25 17.36 7.32
CA GLN A 265 -16.93 17.09 8.60
C GLN A 265 -15.93 16.74 9.71
N ALA A 266 -16.42 16.64 10.95
CA ALA A 266 -15.59 16.46 12.14
C ALA A 266 -14.75 15.17 12.13
N ASP A 267 -15.26 14.12 11.47
CA ASP A 267 -14.67 12.79 11.32
C ASP A 267 -13.95 12.59 9.96
N GLU A 268 -13.92 13.61 9.12
CA GLU A 268 -13.34 13.57 7.78
C GLU A 268 -12.01 14.37 7.71
N CYS A 269 -11.17 14.05 6.73
CA CYS A 269 -9.94 14.79 6.40
C CYS A 269 -9.03 15.03 7.63
N ALA A 270 -8.94 14.04 8.50
CA ALA A 270 -8.11 14.10 9.70
C ALA A 270 -6.61 14.29 9.33
N PRO A 271 -5.82 15.00 10.14
CA PRO A 271 -6.16 15.52 11.46
C PRO A 271 -6.76 16.94 11.45
N VAL A 272 -6.95 17.58 10.29
CA VAL A 272 -7.24 19.03 10.21
C VAL A 272 -8.63 19.40 9.68
N GLN A 273 -9.46 18.40 9.33
CA GLN A 273 -10.82 18.58 8.82
C GLN A 273 -10.89 19.49 7.59
N LYS A 274 -9.81 19.51 6.81
CA LYS A 274 -9.69 20.27 5.57
C LYS A 274 -8.81 19.51 4.59
N LYS A 275 -9.08 19.71 3.30
CA LYS A 275 -8.23 19.21 2.21
C LYS A 275 -8.16 20.23 1.09
N ALA A 276 -7.11 20.15 0.27
CA ALA A 276 -7.06 20.81 -1.02
C ALA A 276 -7.34 19.77 -2.10
N GLY A 277 -8.42 19.99 -2.85
CA GLY A 277 -8.75 19.21 -4.05
C GLY A 277 -8.53 20.03 -5.33
N ASN A 278 -8.92 19.45 -6.47
CA ASN A 278 -8.75 20.07 -7.79
C ASN A 278 -7.29 20.45 -8.13
N ILE A 279 -6.33 19.69 -7.62
CA ILE A 279 -4.90 19.88 -7.92
C ILE A 279 -4.65 19.31 -9.32
N GLY A 280 -4.88 20.13 -10.35
CA GLY A 280 -4.65 19.85 -11.77
C GLY A 280 -3.33 20.42 -12.29
N GLY A 281 -3.08 20.30 -13.60
CA GLY A 281 -1.78 20.67 -14.21
C GLY A 281 -1.39 22.16 -14.13
N ASP A 282 -2.35 23.05 -13.84
CA ASP A 282 -2.15 24.47 -13.60
C ASP A 282 -2.08 24.83 -12.10
N ALA A 283 -2.35 23.86 -11.22
CA ALA A 283 -2.51 24.08 -9.80
C ALA A 283 -1.22 23.81 -9.00
N SER A 284 -1.05 24.55 -7.91
CA SER A 284 -0.01 24.28 -6.92
C SER A 284 -0.52 24.50 -5.50
N VAL A 285 0.09 23.78 -4.57
CA VAL A 285 -0.07 23.95 -3.13
C VAL A 285 1.31 24.21 -2.53
N THR A 286 1.50 25.39 -1.96
CA THR A 286 2.80 25.83 -1.43
C THR A 286 2.75 26.01 0.07
N PHE A 287 3.67 25.35 0.77
CA PHE A 287 3.95 25.53 2.18
C PHE A 287 5.26 26.30 2.32
N ARG A 288 5.25 27.30 3.20
CA ARG A 288 6.41 28.13 3.53
C ARG A 288 6.69 28.01 5.01
N GLY A 289 7.90 28.32 5.41
CA GLY A 289 8.25 28.26 6.83
C GLY A 289 8.53 26.84 7.29
N VAL A 290 8.99 25.95 6.39
CA VAL A 290 9.17 24.54 6.68
C VAL A 290 10.53 24.32 7.34
N SER A 291 10.53 23.76 8.54
CA SER A 291 11.71 23.47 9.33
C SER A 291 12.42 22.20 8.90
N ALA A 292 13.75 22.28 8.80
CA ALA A 292 14.63 21.13 8.62
C ALA A 292 15.82 21.19 9.61
N PRO A 293 16.19 20.06 10.24
CA PRO A 293 17.28 20.02 11.21
C PRO A 293 18.68 20.12 10.59
N SER A 294 18.81 19.81 9.30
CA SER A 294 20.05 19.80 8.55
C SER A 294 19.80 20.03 7.06
N ASP A 295 20.85 20.38 6.34
CA ASP A 295 20.82 20.43 4.87
C ASP A 295 20.63 19.01 4.28
N GLY A 296 19.94 18.93 3.14
CA GLY A 296 19.79 17.72 2.33
C GLY A 296 18.42 17.05 2.43
N ALA A 297 18.42 15.72 2.52
CA ALA A 297 17.21 14.91 2.50
C ALA A 297 16.51 14.84 3.85
N LEU A 298 15.17 14.95 3.81
CA LEU A 298 14.29 14.82 4.95
C LEU A 298 13.13 13.89 4.61
N ARG A 299 12.72 13.09 5.59
CA ARG A 299 11.53 12.24 5.48
C ARG A 299 10.29 13.05 5.78
N VAL A 300 9.28 12.86 4.93
CA VAL A 300 8.02 13.57 5.00
C VAL A 300 6.87 12.59 4.90
N GLY A 301 5.96 12.60 5.88
CA GLY A 301 4.70 11.87 5.82
C GLY A 301 3.65 12.77 5.22
N VAL A 302 3.28 12.52 3.97
CA VAL A 302 2.26 13.31 3.28
C VAL A 302 0.88 12.73 3.60
N ASP A 303 0.01 13.54 4.16
CA ASP A 303 -1.40 13.20 4.40
C ASP A 303 -2.22 13.56 3.17
N PHE A 304 -2.80 12.54 2.56
CA PHE A 304 -3.45 12.64 1.26
C PHE A 304 -4.76 11.86 1.25
N ILE A 305 -5.61 12.17 0.27
CA ILE A 305 -6.81 11.40 -0.01
C ILE A 305 -6.81 11.03 -1.50
N ASN A 306 -6.89 9.73 -1.75
CA ASN A 306 -7.06 9.16 -3.07
C ASN A 306 -8.06 8.03 -3.00
N TYR A 307 -9.23 8.26 -3.59
CA TYR A 307 -10.29 7.27 -3.75
C TYR A 307 -10.67 7.13 -5.24
N ASP A 308 -9.69 7.31 -6.12
CA ASP A 308 -9.86 7.12 -7.55
C ASP A 308 -9.80 5.63 -7.89
N TYR A 309 -10.86 4.94 -7.48
CA TYR A 309 -10.99 3.50 -7.62
C TYR A 309 -11.31 3.15 -9.08
N HIS A 310 -10.38 2.48 -9.75
CA HIS A 310 -10.58 2.05 -11.12
C HIS A 310 -11.25 0.67 -11.15
N HIS A 311 -12.51 0.65 -11.60
CA HIS A 311 -13.33 -0.56 -11.67
C HIS A 311 -13.32 -1.24 -13.06
N THR A 312 -12.66 -0.64 -14.05
CA THR A 312 -12.49 -1.21 -15.39
C THR A 312 -11.10 -1.77 -15.60
N ILE A 313 -10.96 -2.76 -16.47
CA ILE A 313 -9.64 -3.28 -16.87
C ILE A 313 -9.17 -2.44 -18.07
N GLY A 314 -8.54 -1.30 -17.80
CA GLY A 314 -7.88 -0.44 -18.80
C GLY A 314 -6.37 -0.64 -18.84
N ASP A 315 -5.70 -0.09 -19.85
CA ASP A 315 -4.26 -0.31 -20.08
C ASP A 315 -3.34 0.40 -19.07
N TRP A 316 -3.85 1.36 -18.26
CA TRP A 316 -3.01 2.31 -17.51
C TRP A 316 -3.54 2.71 -16.11
N GLU A 317 -4.31 1.85 -15.46
CA GLU A 317 -4.95 2.17 -14.18
C GLU A 317 -4.21 1.47 -13.03
N SER A 318 -3.31 2.21 -12.37
CA SER A 318 -2.49 1.71 -11.26
C SER A 318 -3.15 1.83 -9.89
N ASN A 319 -4.36 2.41 -9.81
CA ASN A 319 -5.01 2.84 -8.55
C ASN A 319 -4.10 3.71 -7.69
N SER A 320 -3.31 4.55 -8.36
CA SER A 320 -2.48 5.56 -7.72
C SER A 320 -2.64 6.88 -8.45
N ARG A 321 -2.66 7.98 -7.71
CA ARG A 321 -2.50 9.32 -8.29
C ARG A 321 -1.07 9.80 -8.10
N ASN A 322 -0.57 10.55 -9.06
CA ASN A 322 0.78 11.11 -9.00
C ASN A 322 0.74 12.53 -8.44
N LEU A 323 1.75 12.88 -7.65
CA LEU A 323 1.99 14.23 -7.12
C LEU A 323 3.49 14.51 -7.30
N THR A 324 3.83 15.71 -7.77
CA THR A 324 5.21 16.16 -7.87
C THR A 324 5.50 17.08 -6.69
N VAL A 325 6.59 16.83 -5.98
CA VAL A 325 6.99 17.62 -4.80
C VAL A 325 8.38 18.21 -5.01
N SER A 326 8.51 19.52 -4.80
CA SER A 326 9.79 20.23 -4.87
C SER A 326 10.07 20.99 -3.59
N VAL A 327 11.33 21.03 -3.18
CA VAL A 327 11.83 21.82 -2.06
C VAL A 327 12.76 22.92 -2.59
N ASN A 328 12.56 24.18 -2.19
CA ASN A 328 13.43 25.34 -2.50
C ASN A 328 13.75 25.61 -4.00
N GLN A 329 12.90 25.15 -4.92
CA GLN A 329 12.96 25.41 -6.36
C GLN A 329 14.23 24.94 -7.11
N ALA A 330 14.32 23.63 -7.38
CA ALA A 330 14.62 23.09 -8.71
C ALA A 330 14.21 21.61 -8.79
N GLY A 331 13.51 21.20 -9.87
CA GLY A 331 13.28 19.79 -10.22
C GLY A 331 12.47 18.99 -9.19
N GLY A 332 11.15 19.16 -9.15
CA GLY A 332 10.30 18.34 -8.28
C GLY A 332 10.36 16.86 -8.63
N LYS A 333 10.28 16.01 -7.61
CA LYS A 333 10.27 14.55 -7.74
C LYS A 333 8.84 14.03 -7.76
N ARG A 334 8.54 13.06 -8.64
CA ARG A 334 7.22 12.43 -8.74
C ARG A 334 7.05 11.34 -7.68
N TRP A 335 5.87 11.29 -7.10
CA TRP A 335 5.44 10.27 -6.15
C TRP A 335 4.08 9.70 -6.54
N ALA A 336 3.95 8.38 -6.48
CA ALA A 336 2.73 7.64 -6.77
C ALA A 336 2.04 7.28 -5.45
N PHE A 337 0.96 7.99 -5.17
CA PHE A 337 0.13 7.83 -3.98
C PHE A 337 -0.91 6.73 -4.22
N PRO A 338 -0.93 5.64 -3.42
CA PRO A 338 -1.88 4.54 -3.55
C PRO A 338 -3.31 5.01 -3.20
N LEU A 339 -4.27 4.10 -3.04
CA LEU A 339 -5.52 4.46 -2.39
C LEU A 339 -5.28 4.78 -0.91
N ALA A 340 -6.06 5.70 -0.34
CA ALA A 340 -5.87 6.21 1.01
C ALA A 340 -6.84 5.62 2.04
N GLY A 341 -8.09 5.39 1.62
CA GLY A 341 -9.18 4.99 2.50
C GLY A 341 -10.42 4.48 1.77
N GLY A 342 -11.54 4.47 2.47
CA GLY A 342 -12.83 3.96 2.01
C GLY A 342 -13.66 4.93 1.16
N ASP A 343 -13.30 6.22 1.12
CA ASP A 343 -14.00 7.27 0.36
C ASP A 343 -13.10 8.49 0.05
N TRP A 344 -13.67 9.54 -0.54
CA TRP A 344 -12.97 10.80 -0.85
C TRP A 344 -12.74 11.71 0.36
N PHE A 345 -12.92 11.24 1.59
CA PHE A 345 -12.76 12.00 2.82
C PHE A 345 -11.84 11.33 3.85
N GLU A 346 -11.57 10.03 3.70
CA GLU A 346 -10.65 9.31 4.57
C GLU A 346 -9.18 9.54 4.21
N THR A 347 -8.42 10.09 5.17
CA THR A 347 -7.00 10.41 5.00
C THR A 347 -6.09 9.21 5.19
N GLY A 348 -5.19 9.02 4.24
CA GLY A 348 -4.05 8.12 4.34
C GLY A 348 -2.76 8.90 4.46
N ARG A 349 -1.71 8.25 4.94
CA ARG A 349 -0.35 8.82 5.01
C ARG A 349 0.62 7.99 4.20
N LEU A 350 1.43 8.65 3.37
CA LEU A 350 2.55 8.02 2.68
C LEU A 350 3.85 8.69 3.11
N LEU A 351 4.78 7.90 3.65
CA LEU A 351 6.14 8.37 3.90
C LEU A 351 6.92 8.41 2.58
N ILE A 352 7.58 9.53 2.34
CA ILE A 352 8.47 9.78 1.20
C ILE A 352 9.75 10.47 1.68
N GLU A 353 10.77 10.51 0.84
CA GLU A 353 12.03 11.18 1.12
C GLU A 353 12.26 12.32 0.12
N LEU A 354 12.33 13.55 0.63
CA LEU A 354 12.47 14.75 -0.17
C LEU A 354 13.86 15.37 0.08
N ASP A 355 14.58 15.67 -0.98
CA ASP A 355 15.89 16.34 -0.93
C ASP A 355 15.76 17.85 -1.21
N GLY A 356 16.81 18.60 -0.89
CA GLY A 356 16.90 20.04 -1.14
C GLY A 356 16.50 20.92 0.05
N PHE A 357 16.33 20.35 1.26
CA PHE A 357 16.16 21.16 2.46
C PHE A 357 17.46 21.88 2.83
N VAL A 358 17.32 23.05 3.43
CA VAL A 358 18.36 23.83 4.08
C VAL A 358 18.03 23.90 5.56
N ALA A 359 19.03 23.73 6.43
CA ALA A 359 18.85 23.78 7.87
C ALA A 359 18.22 25.11 8.29
N GLY A 360 17.22 25.05 9.16
CA GLY A 360 16.41 26.21 9.57
C GLY A 360 14.96 26.08 9.15
N ASP A 361 14.21 27.17 9.25
CA ASP A 361 12.75 27.24 9.11
C ASP A 361 12.27 28.02 7.87
N GLU A 362 13.15 28.25 6.89
CA GLU A 362 12.83 29.07 5.72
C GLU A 362 12.49 28.24 4.47
N ASN A 363 12.37 26.92 4.57
CA ASN A 363 12.15 26.08 3.39
C ASN A 363 10.75 26.29 2.77
N GLU A 364 10.70 26.23 1.44
CA GLU A 364 9.48 26.19 0.65
C GLU A 364 9.27 24.76 0.12
N VAL A 365 8.11 24.18 0.39
CA VAL A 365 7.68 22.88 -0.18
C VAL A 365 6.48 23.11 -1.07
N VAL A 366 6.58 22.69 -2.33
CA VAL A 366 5.54 22.89 -3.35
C VAL A 366 5.06 21.55 -3.89
N PHE A 367 3.75 21.34 -3.86
CA PHE A 367 3.07 20.20 -4.43
C PHE A 367 2.34 20.60 -5.70
N THR A 368 2.55 19.85 -6.79
CA THR A 368 1.92 20.08 -8.10
C THR A 368 1.41 18.79 -8.72
N ALA A 369 0.43 18.90 -9.62
CA ALA A 369 -0.04 17.76 -10.39
C ALA A 369 0.90 17.43 -11.56
N PRO A 370 0.79 16.21 -12.12
CA PRO A 370 1.44 15.87 -13.39
C PRO A 370 0.91 16.75 -14.54
N THR A 371 1.80 17.13 -15.45
CA THR A 371 1.48 18.02 -16.59
C THR A 371 0.53 17.42 -17.63
N GLN A 372 0.30 16.10 -17.62
CA GLN A 372 -0.52 15.39 -18.63
C GLN A 372 -2.04 15.35 -18.30
N GLY A 373 -2.57 16.38 -17.63
CA GLY A 373 -4.02 16.56 -17.45
C GLY A 373 -4.68 15.58 -16.47
N ARG A 374 -3.90 14.88 -15.62
CA ARG A 374 -4.44 14.08 -14.51
C ARG A 374 -4.43 14.90 -13.22
N PHE A 375 -5.42 14.70 -12.39
CA PHE A 375 -5.45 15.28 -11.04
C PHE A 375 -4.49 14.54 -10.12
N ALA A 376 -3.86 15.30 -9.22
CA ALA A 376 -3.14 14.75 -8.08
C ALA A 376 -4.12 14.18 -7.04
N PRO A 377 -3.64 13.43 -6.02
CA PRO A 377 -4.46 13.16 -4.84
C PRO A 377 -4.85 14.48 -4.15
N ASP A 378 -5.95 14.48 -3.42
CA ASP A 378 -6.27 15.61 -2.54
C ASP A 378 -5.23 15.66 -1.40
N LEU A 379 -4.88 16.85 -0.93
CA LEU A 379 -3.85 17.05 0.08
C LEU A 379 -4.44 17.59 1.38
N VAL A 380 -4.13 16.94 2.50
CA VAL A 380 -4.59 17.34 3.85
C VAL A 380 -3.49 18.09 4.61
N GLY A 381 -2.24 17.73 4.35
CA GLY A 381 -1.07 18.34 4.96
C GLY A 381 0.13 17.42 4.85
N PHE A 382 1.20 17.74 5.56
CA PHE A 382 2.30 16.80 5.73
C PHE A 382 3.03 17.02 7.05
N ALA A 383 3.70 15.97 7.51
CA ALA A 383 4.56 15.96 8.69
C ALA A 383 6.03 15.83 8.27
N THR A 384 6.92 16.60 8.88
CA THR A 384 8.37 16.32 8.83
C THR A 384 8.74 15.31 9.91
N TYR A 385 9.77 14.50 9.66
CA TYR A 385 10.24 13.49 10.60
C TYR A 385 11.69 13.72 11.00
N ALA A 386 11.99 13.49 12.28
CA ALA A 386 13.32 13.56 12.89
C ALA A 386 13.76 12.23 13.51
#